data_AF-F4W553-F1
#
_entry.id   AF-F4W553-F1
#
_cell.length_a   1.000
_cell.length_b   1.000
_cell.length_c   1.000
_cell.angle_alpha   90.00
_cell.angle_beta   90.00
_cell.angle_gamma   90.00
#
_symmetry.space_group_name_H-M   'P 1'
#
loop_
_entity.id
_entity.type
_entity.pdbx_description
1 polymer ?
#
loop_
_entity_poly.entity_id
_entity_poly.type
_entity_poly.pdbx_seq_one_letter_code
_entity_poly.pdbx_strand_id
1 'polypeptide(L)'
;MFYFRKTKNILHVRLIIIIYREANLIYNETLDTVMRKMEIAHLIAPKIAYQWFSNLLSSVWFHYWWLHDGLATMFGEEAVVKVFIFINIAI
;
A
#
# COMPACT_ATOMS: atom_id res chain seq x y z
N MET A 1 -21.01 -5.00 -27.98
CA MET A 1 -19.60 -4.60 -28.17
C MET A 1 -19.55 -3.08 -28.11
N PHE A 2 -19.21 -2.50 -26.95
CA PHE A 2 -19.18 -1.05 -26.75
C PHE A 2 -17.74 -0.57 -26.63
N TYR A 3 -17.32 0.25 -27.58
CA TYR A 3 -16.02 0.90 -27.63
C TYR A 3 -16.12 2.26 -26.95
N PHE A 4 -15.39 2.48 -25.85
CA PHE A 4 -15.30 3.81 -25.23
C PHE A 4 -14.04 4.52 -25.72
N ARG A 5 -14.23 5.62 -26.46
CA ARG A 5 -13.19 6.49 -27.01
C ARG A 5 -12.63 7.37 -25.89
N LYS A 6 -11.37 7.15 -25.49
CA LYS A 6 -10.68 8.00 -24.52
C LYS A 6 -10.19 9.29 -25.18
N THR A 7 -10.81 10.41 -24.84
CA THR A 7 -10.34 11.75 -25.17
C THR A 7 -9.08 12.08 -24.35
N LYS A 8 -8.00 12.45 -25.04
CA LYS A 8 -6.76 12.96 -24.44
C LYS A 8 -7.00 14.38 -23.90
N ASN A 9 -7.04 14.55 -22.57
CA ASN A 9 -6.61 15.74 -21.80
C ASN A 9 -7.19 15.76 -20.38
N ILE A 10 -6.82 14.76 -19.59
CA ILE A 10 -6.94 14.81 -18.12
C ILE A 10 -5.61 14.22 -17.64
N LEU A 11 -4.89 14.93 -16.78
CA LEU A 11 -3.70 14.40 -16.11
C LEU A 11 -4.04 12.99 -15.63
N HIS A 12 -3.37 11.99 -16.20
CA HIS A 12 -3.79 10.60 -16.11
C HIS A 12 -3.34 10.05 -14.75
N VAL A 13 -3.96 10.54 -13.67
CA VAL A 13 -3.78 10.05 -12.29
C VAL A 13 -4.16 8.57 -12.31
N ARG A 14 -3.15 7.70 -12.20
CA ARG A 14 -3.37 6.25 -12.04
C ARG A 14 -3.77 6.02 -10.59
N LEU A 15 -5.08 5.91 -10.35
CA LEU A 15 -5.60 5.37 -9.10
C LEU A 15 -5.45 3.84 -9.13
N ILE A 16 -4.52 3.27 -8.36
CA ILE A 16 -4.52 1.82 -8.11
C ILE A 16 -5.55 1.56 -7.02
N ILE A 17 -6.50 0.69 -7.32
CA ILE A 17 -7.47 0.17 -6.35
C ILE A 17 -6.84 -1.06 -5.70
N ILE A 18 -6.65 -1.01 -4.39
CA ILE A 18 -6.08 -2.12 -3.63
C ILE A 18 -7.22 -2.91 -3.01
N ILE A 19 -7.44 -4.15 -3.46
CA ILE A 19 -8.46 -5.05 -2.92
C ILE A 19 -7.78 -6.02 -1.96
N TYR A 20 -8.34 -6.15 -0.76
CA TYR A 20 -7.92 -7.15 0.22
C TYR A 20 -9.07 -8.11 0.48
N ARG A 21 -8.72 -9.34 0.86
CA ARG A 21 -9.68 -10.26 1.43
C ARG A 21 -10.07 -9.77 2.83
N GLU A 22 -11.35 -9.81 3.15
CA GLU A 22 -11.88 -9.35 4.44
C GLU A 22 -11.16 -10.00 5.63
N ALA A 23 -10.96 -11.33 5.56
CA ALA A 23 -10.22 -12.11 6.54
C ALA A 23 -8.76 -11.64 6.78
N ASN A 24 -8.19 -10.79 5.91
CA ASN A 24 -6.83 -10.27 6.04
C ASN A 24 -6.80 -8.84 6.61
N LEU A 25 -7.96 -8.19 6.78
CA LEU A 25 -8.07 -6.82 7.28
C LEU A 25 -8.92 -6.69 8.55
N ILE A 26 -9.74 -7.70 8.88
CA ILE A 26 -10.51 -7.69 10.12
C ILE A 26 -9.56 -7.65 11.32
N TYR A 27 -9.79 -6.66 12.18
CA TYR A 27 -9.13 -6.48 13.47
C TYR A 27 -10.16 -6.07 14.52
N ASN A 28 -10.14 -6.73 15.68
CA ASN A 28 -10.96 -6.45 16.84
C ASN A 28 -10.07 -6.24 18.07
N GLU A 29 -10.07 -5.04 18.64
CA GLU A 29 -9.25 -4.65 19.79
C GLU A 29 -9.44 -5.51 21.05
N THR A 30 -10.60 -6.17 21.19
CA THR A 30 -10.93 -6.98 22.37
C THR A 30 -10.57 -8.45 22.23
N LEU A 31 -10.50 -8.96 20.99
CA LEU A 31 -10.31 -10.39 20.69
C LEU A 31 -8.94 -10.67 20.05
N ASP A 32 -8.43 -9.73 19.27
CA ASP A 32 -7.22 -9.91 18.49
C ASP A 32 -5.97 -9.48 19.24
N THR A 33 -4.89 -10.24 19.01
CA THR A 33 -3.60 -9.95 19.62
C THR A 33 -2.92 -8.75 18.95
N VAL A 34 -1.96 -8.16 19.66
CA VAL A 34 -1.09 -7.12 19.10
C VAL A 34 -0.33 -7.63 17.86
N MET A 35 0.01 -8.93 17.82
CA MET A 35 0.61 -9.57 16.64
C MET A 35 -0.31 -9.50 15.43
N ARG A 36 -1.61 -9.72 15.61
CA ARG A 36 -2.59 -9.62 14.51
C ARG A 36 -2.64 -8.21 13.93
N LYS A 37 -2.56 -7.18 14.80
CA LYS A 37 -2.46 -5.78 14.36
C LYS A 37 -1.20 -5.52 13.53
N MET A 38 -0.06 -6.10 13.94
CA MET A 38 1.19 -6.01 13.18
C MET A 38 1.08 -6.67 11.81
N GLU A 39 0.54 -7.90 11.73
CA GLU A 39 0.36 -8.62 10.47
C GLU A 39 -0.46 -7.80 9.46
N ILE A 40 -1.57 -7.19 9.92
CA ILE A 40 -2.42 -6.36 9.08
C ILE A 40 -1.67 -5.11 8.62
N ALA A 41 -0.92 -4.45 9.51
CA ALA A 41 -0.11 -3.29 9.16
C ALA A 41 0.96 -3.63 8.11
N HIS A 42 1.63 -4.78 8.26
CA HIS A 42 2.64 -5.30 7.34
C HIS A 42 2.06 -5.63 5.95
N LEU A 43 0.80 -6.06 5.89
CA LEU A 43 0.11 -6.32 4.63
C LEU A 43 -0.31 -5.02 3.91
N ILE A 44 -0.60 -3.96 4.65
CA ILE A 44 -1.13 -2.71 4.11
C ILE A 44 -0.01 -1.74 3.71
N ALA A 45 1.02 -1.59 4.54
CA ALA A 45 2.02 -0.54 4.40
C ALA A 45 2.79 -0.58 3.06
N PRO A 46 3.26 -1.76 2.57
CA PRO A 46 3.92 -1.83 1.27
C PRO A 46 3.01 -1.43 0.11
N LYS A 47 1.72 -1.78 0.16
CA LYS A 47 0.76 -1.46 -0.91
C LYS A 47 0.40 0.03 -0.94
N ILE A 48 0.35 0.69 0.23
CA ILE A 48 0.23 2.15 0.31
C ILE A 48 1.47 2.80 -0.30
N ALA A 49 2.68 2.36 0.08
CA ALA A 49 3.91 2.88 -0.50
C ALA A 49 3.93 2.70 -2.04
N TYR A 50 3.52 1.53 -2.52
CA TYR A 50 3.41 1.24 -3.95
C TYR A 50 2.46 2.22 -4.67
N GLN A 51 1.31 2.54 -4.06
CA GLN A 51 0.36 3.51 -4.61
C GLN A 51 0.91 4.93 -4.66
N TRP A 52 1.69 5.35 -3.65
CA TRP A 52 2.36 6.65 -3.65
C TRP A 52 3.35 6.80 -4.82
N PHE A 53 4.18 5.78 -5.07
CA PHE A 53 5.15 5.80 -6.16
C PHE A 53 4.48 5.69 -7.55
N SER A 54 3.36 4.97 -7.66
CA SER A 54 2.64 4.82 -8.93
C SER A 54 2.00 6.11 -9.45
N ASN A 55 1.68 7.09 -8.58
CA ASN A 55 1.11 8.36 -9.01
C ASN A 55 2.19 9.38 -9.46
N LEU A 56 3.44 9.19 -9.03
CA LEU A 56 4.53 10.14 -9.22
C LEU A 56 5.32 9.92 -10.52
N LEU A 57 5.33 8.70 -11.08
CA LEU A 57 6.25 8.34 -12.16
C LEU A 57 5.52 7.79 -13.39
N SER A 58 5.30 8.67 -14.36
CA SER A 58 4.67 8.36 -15.64
C SER A 58 5.70 7.80 -16.64
N SER A 59 5.59 6.51 -16.96
CA SER A 59 6.04 5.85 -18.20
C SER A 59 7.45 5.23 -18.32
N VAL A 60 8.48 5.56 -17.53
CA VAL A 60 9.84 4.92 -17.66
C VAL A 60 10.02 3.71 -16.72
N TRP A 61 9.09 3.48 -15.79
CA TRP A 61 9.27 2.58 -14.64
C TRP A 61 8.90 1.10 -14.85
N PHE A 62 8.26 0.72 -15.96
CA PHE A 62 7.84 -0.67 -16.21
C PHE A 62 9.02 -1.66 -16.29
N HIS A 63 10.24 -1.20 -16.61
CA HIS A 63 11.42 -2.06 -16.67
C HIS A 63 11.98 -2.43 -15.28
N TYR A 64 11.62 -1.68 -14.22
CA TYR A 64 12.15 -1.84 -12.86
C TYR A 64 11.06 -2.21 -11.85
N TRP A 65 10.11 -3.06 -12.27
CA TRP A 65 9.01 -3.52 -11.40
C TRP A 65 9.50 -4.14 -10.08
N TRP A 66 10.60 -4.89 -10.13
CA TRP A 66 11.22 -5.52 -8.96
C TRP A 66 11.78 -4.49 -7.97
N LEU A 67 12.37 -3.39 -8.47
CA LEU A 67 12.92 -2.33 -7.63
C LEU A 67 11.80 -1.59 -6.92
N HIS A 68 10.68 -1.41 -7.61
CA HIS A 68 9.49 -0.79 -7.07
C HIS A 68 8.87 -1.62 -5.93
N ASP A 69 8.80 -2.93 -6.11
CA ASP A 69 8.30 -3.86 -5.09
C ASP A 69 9.25 -3.96 -3.89
N GLY A 70 10.56 -3.99 -4.14
CA GLY A 70 11.58 -3.93 -3.11
C GLY A 70 11.53 -2.66 -2.28
N LEU A 71 11.45 -1.48 -2.93
CA LEU A 71 11.33 -0.20 -2.24
C LEU A 71 10.00 -0.09 -1.48
N ALA A 72 8.89 -0.53 -2.07
CA ALA A 72 7.59 -0.53 -1.41
C ALA A 72 7.62 -1.37 -0.13
N THR A 73 8.22 -2.57 -0.18
CA THR A 73 8.40 -3.43 0.99
C THR A 73 9.29 -2.75 2.03
N MET A 74 10.46 -2.22 1.66
CA MET A 74 11.37 -1.55 2.60
C MET A 74 10.73 -0.35 3.30
N PHE A 75 10.07 0.54 2.57
CA PHE A 75 9.38 1.69 3.16
C PHE A 75 8.16 1.28 3.99
N GLY A 76 7.45 0.22 3.57
CA GLY A 76 6.37 -0.37 4.34
C GLY A 76 6.83 -0.86 5.70
N GLU A 77 7.93 -1.62 5.74
CA GLU A 77 8.56 -2.11 6.97
C GLU A 77 8.98 -0.97 7.91
N GLU A 78 9.68 0.02 7.37
CA GLU A 78 10.14 1.17 8.16
C GLU A 78 8.96 1.94 8.77
N ALA A 79 7.87 2.10 8.01
CA ALA A 79 6.65 2.76 8.48
C ALA A 79 5.98 1.98 9.61
N VAL A 80 5.84 0.65 9.47
CA VAL A 80 5.25 -0.22 10.51
C VAL A 80 6.07 -0.15 11.79
N VAL A 81 7.40 -0.24 11.69
CA VAL A 81 8.32 -0.14 12.83
C VAL A 81 8.18 1.20 13.54
N LYS A 82 8.17 2.33 12.81
CA LYS A 82 8.01 3.66 13.42
C LYS A 82 6.67 3.82 14.14
N VAL A 83 5.58 3.37 13.53
CA VAL A 83 4.23 3.46 14.13
C VAL A 83 4.14 2.59 15.38
N PHE A 84 4.68 1.38 15.35
CA PHE A 84 4.58 0.45 16.47
C PHE A 84 5.48 0.84 17.66
N ILE A 85 6.71 1.30 17.39
CA ILE A 85 7.60 1.85 18.42
C ILE A 85 6.97 3.10 19.07
N PHE A 86 6.35 3.97 18.27
CA PHE A 86 5.65 5.15 18.81
C PHE A 86 4.51 4.77 19.76
N ILE A 87 3.71 3.75 19.43
CA ILE A 87 2.63 3.27 20.30
C ILE A 87 3.17 2.69 21.62
N ASN A 88 4.28 1.95 21.60
CA ASN A 88 4.88 1.37 22.81
C ASN A 88 5.54 2.40 23.73
N ILE A 89 5.92 3.57 23.22
CA ILE A 89 6.54 4.65 24.01
C ILE A 89 5.47 5.61 24.58
N ALA A 90 4.30 5.70 23.94
CA ALA A 90 3.23 6.60 24.33
C ALA A 90 2.23 6.02 25.36
N ILE A 91 2.41 4.76 25.76
CA ILE A 91 1.64 4.04 26.80
C ILE A 91 2.53 3.87 28.03
#